data_AF-A0A818EM05-F1
#
_entry.id   AF-A0A818EM05-F1
#
_cell.length_a   1.000
_cell.length_b   1.000
_cell.length_c   1.000
_cell.angle_alpha   90.00
_cell.angle_beta   90.00
_cell.angle_gamma   90.00
#
_symmetry.space_group_name_H-M   'P 1'
#
loop_
_entity.id
_entity.type
_entity.pdbx_description
1 polymer ?
#
loop_
_entity_poly.entity_id
_entity_poly.type
_entity_poly.pdbx_seq_one_letter_code
_entity_poly.pdbx_strand_id
1 'polypeptide(L)'
;DVTLNPSASCLIMTTEILRSMLYRGSEITREVAWVIFDEIHYLRDKERGVIWEETIILLPDNVHYVFLSATIPNAKQFAEWISFLHNQ
;
A
#
# COMPACT_ATOMS: atom_id res chain seq x y z
N ASP A 1 -18.71 2.83 7.99
CA ASP A 1 -17.40 2.21 8.27
C ASP A 1 -17.52 1.15 9.35
N VAL A 2 -17.80 -0.07 8.92
CA VAL A 2 -17.92 -1.23 9.81
C VAL A 2 -16.58 -1.94 9.80
N THR A 3 -16.10 -2.36 10.96
CA THR A 3 -14.95 -3.27 11.05
C THR A 3 -15.49 -4.66 11.37
N LEU A 4 -15.17 -5.63 10.52
CA LEU A 4 -15.58 -7.03 10.68
C LEU A 4 -14.35 -7.93 10.68
N ASN A 5 -14.32 -8.88 11.61
CA ASN A 5 -13.27 -9.90 11.74
C ASN A 5 -11.83 -9.39 11.52
N PRO A 6 -11.29 -8.51 12.40
CA PRO A 6 -9.93 -7.98 12.28
C PRO A 6 -8.82 -9.05 12.35
N SER A 7 -9.15 -10.23 12.88
CA SER A 7 -8.25 -11.38 13.00
C SER A 7 -8.26 -12.29 11.78
N ALA A 8 -8.96 -11.93 10.70
CA ALA A 8 -8.95 -12.70 9.46
C ALA A 8 -7.54 -12.72 8.84
N SER A 9 -7.19 -13.82 8.17
CA SER A 9 -5.93 -13.94 7.44
C SER A 9 -5.85 -13.02 6.20
N CYS A 10 -7.00 -12.54 5.71
CA CYS A 10 -7.11 -11.59 4.63
C CYS A 10 -7.97 -10.42 5.10
N LEU A 11 -7.42 -9.21 5.01
CA LEU A 11 -8.09 -7.99 5.43
C LEU A 11 -8.31 -7.11 4.22
N ILE A 12 -9.58 -6.78 3.96
CA ILE A 12 -9.97 -5.79 2.97
C ILE A 12 -10.19 -4.49 3.72
N MET A 13 -9.44 -3.46 3.35
CA MET A 13 -9.50 -2.14 3.96
C MET A 13 -9.19 -1.06 2.94
N THR A 14 -9.51 0.19 3.26
CA THR A 14 -9.09 1.31 2.42
C THR A 14 -7.64 1.70 2.72
N THR A 15 -6.99 2.38 1.77
CA THR A 15 -5.62 2.86 1.92
C THR A 15 -5.46 3.77 3.14
N GLU A 16 -6.48 4.57 3.47
CA GLU A 16 -6.48 5.45 4.65
C GLU A 16 -6.42 4.67 5.97
N ILE A 17 -7.09 3.52 6.04
CA ILE A 17 -7.06 2.64 7.21
C ILE A 17 -5.68 2.00 7.33
N LEU A 18 -5.12 1.48 6.23
CA LEU A 18 -3.76 0.92 6.21
C LEU A 18 -2.72 1.96 6.67
N ARG A 19 -2.76 3.17 6.11
CA ARG A 19 -1.89 4.27 6.52
C ARG A 19 -2.01 4.57 8.02
N SER A 20 -3.25 4.63 8.52
CA SER A 20 -3.53 4.87 9.94
C SER A 20 -2.97 3.76 10.84
N MET A 21 -3.00 2.50 10.38
CA MET A 21 -2.41 1.36 11.09
C MET A 21 -0.87 1.44 11.12
N LEU A 22 -0.25 1.85 10.00
CA LEU A 22 1.20 2.06 9.91
C LEU A 22 1.66 3.17 10.87
N TYR A 23 0.97 4.32 10.89
CA TYR A 23 1.30 5.39 11.84
C TYR A 23 1.15 4.99 13.31
N ARG A 24 0.19 4.11 13.62
CA ARG A 24 -0.02 3.61 14.99
C ARG A 24 0.92 2.47 15.37
N GLY A 25 1.73 1.97 14.43
CA GLY A 25 2.63 0.84 14.66
C GLY A 25 1.89 -0.46 15.02
N SER A 26 0.76 -0.73 14.36
CA SER A 26 -0.05 -1.93 14.62
C SER A 26 0.77 -3.22 14.47
N GLU A 27 0.59 -4.19 15.37
CA GLU A 27 1.24 -5.51 15.25
C GLU A 27 0.84 -6.23 13.96
N ILE A 28 -0.38 -6.00 13.46
CA ILE A 28 -0.87 -6.60 12.22
C ILE A 28 0.03 -6.24 11.03
N THR A 29 0.56 -5.01 10.96
CA THR A 29 1.43 -4.60 9.86
C THR A 29 2.82 -5.25 9.93
N ARG A 30 3.18 -5.90 11.04
CA ARG A 30 4.44 -6.67 11.18
C ARG A 30 4.30 -8.12 10.68
N GLU A 31 3.07 -8.65 10.68
CA GLU A 31 2.79 -10.05 10.29
C GLU A 31 2.37 -10.17 8.81
N VAL A 32 2.06 -9.05 8.16
CA VAL A 32 1.66 -9.04 6.75
C VAL A 32 2.87 -9.35 5.87
N ALA A 33 2.75 -10.38 5.03
CA ALA A 33 3.77 -10.73 4.04
C ALA A 33 3.50 -10.10 2.66
N TRP A 34 2.24 -9.82 2.33
CA TRP A 34 1.82 -9.32 1.03
C TRP A 34 0.78 -8.21 1.16
N VAL A 35 0.95 -7.13 0.41
CA VAL A 35 -0.04 -6.05 0.26
C VAL A 35 -0.41 -5.91 -1.21
N ILE A 36 -1.73 -5.91 -1.47
CA ILE A 36 -2.28 -5.70 -2.81
C ILE A 36 -2.85 -4.28 -2.86
N PHE A 37 -2.30 -3.47 -3.75
CA PHE A 37 -2.77 -2.14 -4.06
C PHE A 37 -3.59 -2.21 -5.34
N ASP A 38 -4.89 -1.93 -5.21
CA ASP A 38 -5.78 -1.81 -6.36
C ASP A 38 -5.79 -0.38 -6.90
N GLU A 39 -6.01 -0.19 -8.19
CA GLU A 39 -6.10 1.13 -8.82
C GLU A 39 -4.98 2.14 -8.50
N ILE A 40 -3.72 1.69 -8.52
CA ILE A 40 -2.54 2.52 -8.19
C ILE A 40 -2.39 3.76 -9.09
N HIS A 41 -3.06 3.79 -10.24
CA HIS A 41 -3.10 4.95 -11.12
C HIS A 41 -3.73 6.19 -10.45
N TYR A 42 -4.44 6.03 -9.33
CA TYR A 42 -4.89 7.12 -8.46
C TYR A 42 -3.77 7.85 -7.71
N LEU A 43 -2.52 7.37 -7.74
CA LEU A 43 -1.35 8.11 -7.25
C LEU A 43 -1.22 9.51 -7.91
N ARG A 44 -1.78 9.68 -9.12
CA ARG A 44 -1.80 10.96 -9.85
C ARG A 44 -2.86 11.94 -9.37
N ASP A 45 -3.77 11.49 -8.51
CA ASP A 45 -4.80 12.34 -7.93
C ASP A 45 -4.17 13.38 -6.99
N LYS A 46 -4.47 14.66 -7.19
CA LYS A 46 -3.83 15.75 -6.44
C LYS A 46 -4.21 15.77 -4.96
N GLU A 47 -5.39 15.27 -4.61
CA GLU A 47 -5.91 15.33 -3.24
C GLU A 47 -5.62 14.02 -2.50
N ARG A 48 -5.77 12.88 -3.18
CA ARG A 48 -5.68 11.55 -2.57
C ARG A 48 -4.37 10.83 -2.86
N GLY A 49 -3.62 11.22 -3.90
CA GLY A 49 -2.37 10.56 -4.29
C GLY A 49 -1.31 10.57 -3.18
N VAL A 50 -1.28 11.62 -2.35
CA VAL A 50 -0.36 11.71 -1.20
C VAL A 50 -0.54 10.57 -0.21
N ILE A 51 -1.78 10.09 -0.02
CA ILE A 51 -2.07 8.99 0.91
C ILE A 51 -1.44 7.69 0.40
N TRP A 52 -1.48 7.45 -0.90
CA TRP A 52 -0.86 6.28 -1.52
C TRP A 52 0.65 6.33 -1.40
N GLU A 53 1.27 7.47 -1.73
CA GLU A 53 2.71 7.66 -1.65
C GLU A 53 3.22 7.47 -0.21
N GLU A 54 2.59 8.12 0.77
CA GLU A 54 2.91 7.96 2.20
C GLU A 54 2.77 6.50 2.66
N THR A 55 1.69 5.82 2.25
CA THR A 55 1.45 4.43 2.66
C THR A 55 2.52 3.50 2.13
N ILE A 56 2.93 3.68 0.87
CA ILE A 56 4.01 2.90 0.26
C ILE A 56 5.33 3.15 0.99
N ILE A 57 5.70 4.43 1.20
CA ILE A 57 6.93 4.81 1.93
C ILE A 57 7.01 4.22 3.34
N LEU A 58 5.87 4.13 4.05
CA LEU A 58 5.81 3.64 5.41
C LEU A 58 5.76 2.11 5.54
N LEU A 59 5.55 1.38 4.44
CA LEU A 59 5.54 -0.08 4.49
C LEU A 59 6.94 -0.62 4.75
N PRO A 60 7.08 -1.67 5.56
CA PRO A 60 8.39 -2.25 5.86
C PRO A 60 8.87 -3.14 4.70
N ASP A 61 10.19 -3.25 4.55
CA ASP A 61 10.85 -3.93 3.41
C ASP A 61 10.60 -5.45 3.35
N ASN A 62 10.15 -6.04 4.46
CA ASN A 62 9.81 -7.47 4.53
C ASN A 62 8.45 -7.80 3.90
N VAL A 63 7.74 -6.80 3.36
CA VAL A 63 6.45 -6.95 2.69
C VAL A 63 6.66 -7.00 1.18
N HIS A 64 5.96 -7.91 0.51
CA HIS A 64 5.89 -7.94 -0.94
C HIS A 64 4.64 -7.26 -1.46
N TYR A 65 4.74 -6.68 -2.66
CA TYR A 65 3.71 -5.82 -3.20
C TYR A 65 3.13 -6.38 -4.50
N VAL A 66 1.82 -6.21 -4.68
CA VAL A 66 1.14 -6.39 -5.95
C VAL A 66 0.40 -5.10 -6.27
N PHE A 67 0.67 -4.51 -7.44
CA PHE A 67 0.03 -3.28 -7.90
C PHE A 67 -0.86 -3.58 -9.10
N LEU A 68 -2.15 -3.28 -8.98
CA LEU A 68 -3.12 -3.34 -10.07
C LEU A 68 -3.37 -1.90 -10.57
N SER A 69 -3.36 -1.71 -11.88
CA SER A 69 -3.42 -0.39 -12.50
C SER A 69 -4.09 -0.43 -13.86
N ALA A 70 -4.83 0.63 -14.19
CA ALA A 70 -5.06 1.00 -15.58
C ALA A 70 -3.72 1.33 -16.28
N THR A 71 -3.71 1.32 -17.61
CA THR A 71 -2.51 1.57 -18.42
C THR A 71 -1.91 2.94 -18.12
N ILE A 72 -0.67 2.97 -17.62
CA ILE A 72 0.11 4.18 -17.37
C ILE A 72 1.40 4.19 -18.20
N PRO A 73 1.79 5.32 -18.82
CA PRO A 73 2.99 5.40 -19.66
C PRO A 73 4.31 5.22 -18.89
N ASN A 74 4.32 5.45 -17.58
CA ASN A 74 5.52 5.42 -16.73
C ASN A 74 5.54 4.23 -15.75
N ALA A 75 4.89 3.11 -16.09
CA ALA A 75 4.84 1.92 -15.23
C ALA A 75 6.24 1.43 -14.81
N LYS A 76 7.22 1.48 -15.71
CA LYS A 76 8.60 1.06 -15.43
C LYS A 76 9.27 1.96 -14.37
N GLN A 77 9.11 3.28 -14.50
CA GLN A 77 9.65 4.23 -13.53
C GLN A 77 9.04 4.02 -12.14
N PHE A 78 7.73 3.73 -12.08
CA PHE A 78 7.06 3.40 -10.84
C PHE A 78 7.67 2.13 -10.21
N ALA A 79 7.86 1.06 -10.98
CA ALA A 79 8.48 -0.16 -10.48
C ALA A 79 9.93 0.08 -9.98
N GLU A 80 10.72 0.87 -10.71
CA GLU A 80 12.08 1.25 -10.30
C GLU A 80 12.08 2.03 -8.97
N TRP A 81 11.11 2.92 -8.76
CA TRP A 81 10.95 3.64 -7.50
C TRP A 81 10.62 2.70 -6.34
N ILE A 82 9.71 1.73 -6.52
CA ILE A 82 9.38 0.73 -5.51
C ILE A 82 10.61 -0.13 -5.16
N SER A 83 11.31 -0.65 -6.17
CA SER A 83 12.54 -1.43 -6.00
C SER A 83 13.62 -0.65 -5.25
N PHE A 84 13.79 0.63 -5.56
CA PHE A 84 14.73 1.50 -4.86
C PHE A 84 14.33 1.73 -3.39
N LEU A 85 13.05 1.97 -3.14
CA LEU A 85 12.52 2.29 -1.81
C LEU A 85 12.59 1.11 -0.84
N HIS A 86 12.23 -0.09 -1.31
CA HIS A 86 12.11 -1.30 -0.48
C HIS A 86 13.19 -2.36 -0.74
N ASN A 87 14.22 -2.01 -1.50
CA ASN A 87 15.35 -2.88 -1.84
C ASN A 87 14.92 -4.25 -2.42
N GLN A 88 14.00 -4.22 -3.39
CA GLN A 88 13.44 -5.39 -4.10
C GLN A 88 13.94 -5.49 -5.54
#